data_AF-A0AAD9KMJ6-F1
#
_entry.id   AF-A0AAD9KMJ6-F1
#
_cell.length_a   1.000
_cell.length_b   1.000
_cell.length_c   1.000
_cell.angle_alpha   90.00
_cell.angle_beta   90.00
_cell.angle_gamma   90.00
#
_symmetry.space_group_name_H-M   'P 1'
#
loop_
_entity.id
_entity.type
_entity.pdbx_description
1 polymer ?
#
loop_
_entity_poly.entity_id
_entity_poly.type
_entity_poly.pdbx_seq_one_letter_code
_entity_poly.pdbx_strand_id
1 'polypeptide(L)'
;MTVRSFNAKLKERHIAECYRYLIAGGDKALFQAQEASEDDPYVGKEAFQQICYNKKRVLLFGVTCGLSAAYVAGQLDHAIDNAAQCVPVLLGFSPVSLARHMYLDLSQSAPMFAVAQRLEKMSQSNGAYVLTPVIGPEPIAGSSRMKSGTATKLLLEVVFSAAHQRVYRKTSTCGVSALIKAYQHVLESVYRQQDALAQVLTEAGRSLNAHGHIYYVSSSTLGIVGMVDASECPPTFGADLDDVRGFVCGGYSTLNNTDGDMSTFIRIDSDYFEDELVPQLTTHDMVIFLETDGTAVDSKALSSVASKVIFRFTTFTKVLFIEISLTSSSEGLEVTISLPWNVLDSLLTTPLVAECGQFFMEMACKWTCNIISTGAHIIRGKIYENIMIDVRVSNNKLFHRAIGIVQKVSRCCEVEAREVLLKAIYGTDSLTPSQLATPISTHIQSATSMAKVVPTALLLATLRCPVSQAMVILLDCPVIRTAILQRLPSAD
;
A
#
# COMPACT_ATOMS: atom_id res chain seq x y z
N MET A 1 -0.86 -10.87 3.61
CA MET A 1 -0.08 -11.11 4.85
C MET A 1 -0.87 -11.88 5.89
N THR A 2 -1.97 -11.35 6.45
CA THR A 2 -2.74 -11.98 7.54
C THR A 2 -3.11 -13.46 7.31
N VAL A 3 -3.56 -13.82 6.10
CA VAL A 3 -3.85 -15.22 5.72
C VAL A 3 -2.63 -16.14 5.91
N ARG A 4 -1.46 -15.73 5.41
CA ARG A 4 -0.20 -16.48 5.56
C ARG A 4 0.13 -16.66 7.03
N SER A 5 0.09 -15.57 7.80
CA SER A 5 0.54 -15.59 9.19
C SER A 5 -0.38 -16.46 10.07
N PHE A 6 -1.71 -16.44 9.88
CA PHE A 6 -2.60 -17.34 10.62
C PHE A 6 -2.54 -18.79 10.14
N ASN A 7 -2.33 -19.07 8.85
CA ASN A 7 -2.08 -20.43 8.39
C ASN A 7 -0.77 -21.01 8.97
N ALA A 8 0.29 -20.19 9.08
CA ALA A 8 1.52 -20.59 9.77
C ALA A 8 1.26 -20.96 11.24
N LYS A 9 0.45 -20.17 11.95
CA LYS A 9 0.03 -20.47 13.33
C LYS A 9 -0.81 -21.76 13.46
N LEU A 10 -1.63 -22.09 12.47
CA LEU A 10 -2.34 -23.38 12.44
C LEU A 10 -1.37 -24.54 12.20
N LYS A 11 -0.41 -24.36 11.28
CA LYS A 11 0.61 -25.36 10.96
C LYS A 11 1.51 -25.67 12.16
N GLU A 12 1.91 -24.65 12.94
CA GLU A 12 2.63 -24.80 14.22
C GLU A 12 1.88 -25.69 15.22
N ARG A 13 0.55 -25.78 15.10
CA ARG A 13 -0.34 -26.60 15.95
C ARG A 13 -0.76 -27.92 15.29
N HIS A 14 -0.19 -28.25 14.12
CA HIS A 14 -0.60 -29.40 13.30
C HIS A 14 -2.08 -29.39 12.90
N ILE A 15 -2.65 -28.20 12.70
CA ILE A 15 -4.02 -28.00 12.24
C ILE A 15 -3.99 -27.66 10.75
N ALA A 16 -4.93 -28.22 9.98
CA ALA A 16 -5.09 -27.92 8.57
C ALA A 16 -5.39 -26.43 8.34
N GLU A 17 -4.82 -25.88 7.28
CA GLU A 17 -5.07 -24.49 6.89
C GLU A 17 -6.54 -24.23 6.58
N CYS A 18 -7.04 -23.07 7.01
CA CYS A 18 -8.41 -22.65 6.73
C CYS A 18 -8.54 -21.20 6.26
N TYR A 19 -7.44 -20.44 6.17
CA TYR A 19 -7.44 -19.08 5.65
C TYR A 19 -7.08 -19.08 4.16
N ARG A 20 -7.83 -18.30 3.36
CA ARG A 20 -7.60 -18.06 1.92
C ARG A 20 -7.79 -16.57 1.64
N TYR A 21 -7.12 -16.04 0.63
CA TYR A 21 -7.32 -14.67 0.15
C TYR A 21 -7.84 -14.68 -1.28
N LEU A 22 -8.53 -13.60 -1.65
CA LEU A 22 -8.91 -13.27 -3.01
C LEU A 22 -8.49 -11.82 -3.23
N ILE A 23 -7.86 -11.54 -4.37
CA ILE A 23 -7.41 -10.20 -4.75
C ILE A 23 -7.77 -9.97 -6.21
N ALA A 24 -8.31 -8.78 -6.50
CA ALA A 24 -8.64 -8.38 -7.86
C ALA A 24 -7.37 -8.37 -8.72
N GLY A 25 -7.36 -9.13 -9.82
CA GLY A 25 -6.18 -9.28 -10.68
C GLY A 25 -5.21 -10.40 -10.30
N GLY A 26 -5.53 -11.23 -9.31
CA GLY A 26 -4.70 -12.37 -8.90
C GLY A 26 -3.37 -11.94 -8.28
N ASP A 27 -2.40 -12.84 -8.21
CA ASP A 27 -1.15 -12.54 -7.48
C ASP A 27 -0.28 -11.47 -8.13
N LYS A 28 -0.52 -11.16 -9.42
CA LYS A 28 0.11 -10.01 -10.08
C LYS A 28 -0.22 -8.70 -9.34
N ALA A 29 -1.41 -8.60 -8.76
CA ALA A 29 -1.85 -7.45 -8.00
C ALA A 29 -1.10 -7.27 -6.66
N LEU A 30 -0.34 -8.27 -6.19
CA LEU A 30 0.53 -8.11 -5.02
C LEU A 30 1.74 -7.19 -5.32
N PHE A 31 2.11 -7.07 -6.59
CA PHE A 31 3.31 -6.34 -7.04
C PHE A 31 3.00 -5.12 -7.91
N GLN A 32 1.89 -5.17 -8.65
CA GLN A 32 1.47 -4.07 -9.52
C GLN A 32 -0.05 -3.98 -9.56
N ALA A 33 -0.59 -2.81 -9.19
CA ALA A 33 -2.03 -2.58 -9.14
C ALA A 33 -2.73 -2.95 -10.47
N GLN A 34 -3.79 -3.75 -10.36
CA GLN A 34 -4.64 -4.19 -11.47
C GLN A 34 -5.99 -3.49 -11.40
N GLU A 35 -6.02 -2.17 -11.61
CA GLU A 35 -7.22 -1.34 -11.36
C GLU A 35 -8.47 -1.81 -12.13
N ALA A 36 -8.32 -2.25 -13.37
CA ALA A 36 -9.46 -2.70 -14.19
C ALA A 36 -10.16 -3.93 -13.58
N SER A 37 -9.40 -4.79 -12.90
CA SER A 37 -9.94 -5.99 -12.25
C SER A 37 -10.76 -5.66 -10.99
N GLU A 38 -10.51 -4.53 -10.34
CA GLU A 38 -11.25 -4.10 -9.15
C GLU A 38 -12.67 -3.63 -9.48
N ASP A 39 -12.86 -3.11 -10.69
CA ASP A 39 -14.12 -2.58 -11.20
C ASP A 39 -15.03 -3.68 -11.80
N ASP A 40 -14.71 -4.97 -11.67
CA ASP A 40 -15.55 -6.09 -12.16
C ASP A 40 -16.18 -6.91 -11.01
N PRO A 41 -17.51 -6.79 -10.76
CA PRO A 41 -18.19 -7.55 -9.72
C PRO A 41 -18.38 -9.05 -10.07
N TYR A 42 -18.42 -9.41 -11.36
CA TYR A 42 -18.63 -10.81 -11.78
C TYR A 42 -17.39 -11.64 -11.51
N VAL A 43 -16.21 -11.11 -11.83
CA VAL A 43 -14.93 -11.78 -11.54
C VAL A 43 -14.78 -12.00 -10.03
N GLY A 44 -15.18 -11.01 -9.22
CA GLY A 44 -15.21 -11.14 -7.75
C GLY A 44 -16.12 -12.27 -7.29
N LYS A 45 -17.37 -12.27 -7.77
CA LYS A 45 -18.36 -13.31 -7.47
C LYS A 45 -17.86 -14.70 -7.86
N GLU A 46 -17.37 -14.88 -9.09
CA GLU A 46 -16.90 -16.17 -9.60
C GLU A 46 -15.73 -16.70 -8.78
N ALA A 47 -14.73 -15.85 -8.50
CA ALA A 47 -13.59 -16.24 -7.67
C ALA A 47 -14.04 -16.72 -6.28
N PHE A 48 -15.02 -16.05 -5.67
CA PHE A 48 -15.56 -16.46 -4.37
C PHE A 48 -16.40 -17.74 -4.45
N GLN A 49 -17.15 -17.95 -5.53
CA GLN A 49 -17.88 -19.21 -5.78
C GLN A 49 -16.93 -20.41 -5.83
N GLN A 50 -15.77 -20.26 -6.48
CA GLN A 50 -14.75 -21.32 -6.52
C GLN A 50 -14.21 -21.66 -5.13
N ILE A 51 -13.98 -20.65 -4.27
CA ILE A 51 -13.59 -20.89 -2.87
C ILE A 51 -14.67 -21.61 -2.07
N CYS A 52 -15.94 -21.31 -2.33
CA CYS A 52 -17.08 -21.93 -1.64
C CYS A 52 -17.32 -23.38 -2.07
N TYR A 53 -16.80 -23.80 -3.22
CA TYR A 53 -16.99 -25.15 -3.73
C TYR A 53 -16.51 -26.21 -2.71
N ASN A 54 -17.36 -27.19 -2.42
CA ASN A 54 -17.14 -28.24 -1.41
C ASN A 54 -16.91 -27.76 0.04
N LYS A 55 -17.25 -26.50 0.38
CA LYS A 55 -17.20 -26.01 1.77
C LYS A 55 -18.59 -26.02 2.39
N LYS A 56 -18.71 -26.53 3.62
CA LYS A 56 -19.99 -26.50 4.35
C LYS A 56 -20.31 -25.12 4.91
N ARG A 57 -19.28 -24.38 5.33
CA ARG A 57 -19.37 -23.07 5.96
C ARG A 57 -18.19 -22.21 5.52
N VAL A 58 -18.47 -20.95 5.18
CA VAL A 58 -17.46 -19.98 4.76
C VAL A 58 -17.72 -18.66 5.49
N LEU A 59 -16.66 -18.08 6.07
CA LEU A 59 -16.68 -16.72 6.63
C LEU A 59 -15.93 -15.83 5.65
N LEU A 60 -16.62 -14.87 5.04
CA LEU A 60 -16.05 -13.95 4.05
C LEU A 60 -15.79 -12.60 4.69
N PHE A 61 -14.55 -12.12 4.67
CA PHE A 61 -14.21 -10.72 4.94
C PHE A 61 -14.04 -9.97 3.61
N GLY A 62 -15.07 -9.23 3.20
CA GLY A 62 -15.00 -8.33 2.05
C GLY A 62 -14.36 -7.00 2.46
N VAL A 63 -13.09 -6.80 2.09
CA VAL A 63 -12.31 -5.62 2.47
C VAL A 63 -12.38 -4.55 1.39
N THR A 64 -12.98 -3.40 1.68
CA THR A 64 -12.98 -2.23 0.78
C THR A 64 -12.95 -0.93 1.59
N CYS A 65 -11.78 -0.28 1.64
CA CYS A 65 -11.54 0.85 2.53
C CYS A 65 -12.57 1.99 2.35
N GLY A 66 -12.83 2.36 1.10
CA GLY A 66 -13.77 3.43 0.72
C GLY A 66 -15.19 2.96 0.41
N LEU A 67 -15.53 1.69 0.64
CA LEU A 67 -16.82 1.10 0.23
C LEU A 67 -17.14 1.36 -1.25
N SER A 68 -16.18 1.03 -2.12
CA SER A 68 -16.22 1.40 -3.55
C SER A 68 -15.88 0.28 -4.53
N ALA A 69 -15.23 -0.80 -4.08
CA ALA A 69 -14.71 -1.84 -4.95
C ALA A 69 -15.83 -2.77 -5.43
N ALA A 70 -16.07 -2.82 -6.75
CA ALA A 70 -17.13 -3.64 -7.32
C ALA A 70 -16.83 -5.14 -7.21
N TYR A 71 -15.55 -5.52 -7.37
CA TYR A 71 -15.06 -6.87 -7.11
C TYR A 71 -15.52 -7.40 -5.74
N VAL A 72 -15.39 -6.58 -4.69
CA VAL A 72 -15.81 -6.94 -3.32
C VAL A 72 -17.33 -6.94 -3.19
N ALA A 73 -18.02 -5.99 -3.84
CA ALA A 73 -19.48 -5.95 -3.86
C ALA A 73 -20.07 -7.25 -4.41
N GLY A 74 -19.54 -7.78 -5.53
CA GLY A 74 -20.00 -9.04 -6.12
C GLY A 74 -19.80 -10.26 -5.22
N GLN A 75 -18.69 -10.31 -4.46
CA GLN A 75 -18.44 -11.37 -3.47
C GLN A 75 -19.45 -11.33 -2.32
N LEU A 76 -19.65 -10.13 -1.76
CA LEU A 76 -20.57 -9.91 -0.65
C LEU A 76 -22.02 -10.19 -1.07
N ASP A 77 -22.42 -9.73 -2.26
CA ASP A 77 -23.76 -9.97 -2.82
C ASP A 77 -24.05 -11.47 -2.94
N HIS A 78 -23.09 -12.23 -3.49
CA HIS A 78 -23.19 -13.68 -3.56
C HIS A 78 -23.27 -14.34 -2.17
N ALA A 79 -22.48 -13.86 -1.19
CA ALA A 79 -22.51 -14.39 0.17
C ALA A 79 -23.86 -14.15 0.87
N ILE A 80 -24.50 -12.99 0.63
CA ILE A 80 -25.85 -12.69 1.15
C ILE A 80 -26.87 -13.68 0.59
N ASP A 81 -26.83 -13.94 -0.73
CA ASP A 81 -27.76 -14.86 -1.39
C ASP A 81 -27.54 -16.33 -0.95
N ASN A 82 -26.41 -16.63 -0.31
CA ASN A 82 -26.02 -17.97 0.15
C ASN A 82 -25.83 -18.05 1.68
N ALA A 83 -26.65 -17.30 2.44
CA ALA A 83 -26.54 -17.16 3.90
C ALA A 83 -26.54 -18.49 4.71
N ALA A 84 -27.04 -19.59 4.16
CA ALA A 84 -26.96 -20.90 4.80
C ALA A 84 -25.51 -21.42 4.89
N GLN A 85 -24.71 -21.15 3.85
CA GLN A 85 -23.31 -21.56 3.72
C GLN A 85 -22.36 -20.44 4.18
N CYS A 86 -22.70 -19.19 3.90
CA CYS A 86 -21.82 -18.04 4.02
C CYS A 86 -22.20 -17.10 5.16
N VAL A 87 -21.19 -16.55 5.83
CA VAL A 87 -21.35 -15.42 6.75
C VAL A 87 -20.52 -14.26 6.19
N PRO A 88 -21.16 -13.22 5.61
CA PRO A 88 -20.44 -12.06 5.09
C PRO A 88 -20.08 -11.06 6.19
N VAL A 89 -18.87 -10.53 6.10
CA VAL A 89 -18.35 -9.42 6.89
C VAL A 89 -17.88 -8.33 5.93
N LEU A 90 -18.52 -7.17 5.94
CA LEU A 90 -18.01 -5.99 5.25
C LEU A 90 -17.01 -5.27 6.16
N LEU A 91 -15.78 -5.09 5.69
CA LEU A 91 -14.74 -4.33 6.37
C LEU A 91 -14.38 -3.09 5.53
N GLY A 92 -14.59 -1.90 6.09
CA GLY A 92 -14.25 -0.63 5.46
C GLY A 92 -14.06 0.48 6.49
N PHE A 93 -13.90 1.73 6.05
CA PHE A 93 -13.67 2.86 6.96
C PHE A 93 -14.49 4.11 6.61
N SER A 94 -15.54 3.90 5.82
CA SER A 94 -16.55 4.92 5.49
C SER A 94 -17.90 4.49 6.04
N PRO A 95 -18.75 5.43 6.50
CA PRO A 95 -20.16 5.14 6.75
C PRO A 95 -20.82 4.52 5.51
N VAL A 96 -21.74 3.57 5.72
CA VAL A 96 -22.48 2.93 4.63
C VAL A 96 -23.25 3.93 3.77
N SER A 97 -23.71 5.04 4.36
CA SER A 97 -24.37 6.14 3.64
C SER A 97 -23.48 6.84 2.59
N LEU A 98 -22.15 6.66 2.66
CA LEU A 98 -21.19 7.22 1.71
C LEU A 98 -20.64 6.18 0.73
N ALA A 99 -21.15 4.94 0.77
CA ALA A 99 -20.74 3.90 -0.16
C ALA A 99 -21.09 4.28 -1.62
N ARG A 100 -20.33 3.77 -2.58
CA ARG A 100 -20.45 4.15 -3.99
C ARG A 100 -21.81 3.75 -4.57
N HIS A 101 -22.54 4.74 -5.10
CA HIS A 101 -23.87 4.59 -5.72
C HIS A 101 -23.84 4.27 -7.22
N MET A 102 -22.73 4.54 -7.91
CA MET A 102 -22.65 4.39 -9.37
C MET A 102 -22.76 2.92 -9.78
N TYR A 103 -23.61 2.67 -10.77
CA TYR A 103 -23.58 1.47 -11.58
C TYR A 103 -22.33 1.52 -12.45
N LEU A 104 -21.56 0.44 -12.51
CA LEU A 104 -20.66 0.24 -13.64
C LEU A 104 -21.56 -0.15 -14.81
N ASP A 105 -21.54 0.64 -15.88
CA ASP A 105 -22.44 0.63 -17.06
C ASP A 105 -22.64 -0.73 -17.76
N LEU A 106 -22.04 -1.81 -17.27
CA LEU A 106 -22.04 -3.14 -17.86
C LEU A 106 -22.49 -4.27 -16.93
N SER A 107 -22.91 -3.98 -15.68
CA SER A 107 -23.30 -5.01 -14.72
C SER A 107 -24.76 -4.89 -14.26
N GLN A 108 -25.52 -5.98 -14.36
CA GLN A 108 -26.80 -6.16 -13.66
C GLN A 108 -26.61 -6.33 -12.12
N SER A 109 -25.39 -6.17 -11.62
CA SER A 109 -25.03 -6.32 -10.21
C SER A 109 -25.41 -5.09 -9.40
N ALA A 110 -25.78 -5.33 -8.13
CA ALA A 110 -26.10 -4.25 -7.21
C ALA A 110 -24.87 -3.36 -6.94
N PRO A 111 -25.01 -2.02 -6.91
CA PRO A 111 -23.91 -1.13 -6.54
C PRO A 111 -23.48 -1.39 -5.09
N MET A 112 -22.23 -1.07 -4.75
CA MET A 112 -21.68 -1.30 -3.41
C MET A 112 -22.56 -0.71 -2.30
N PHE A 113 -23.18 0.47 -2.54
CA PHE A 113 -24.16 1.04 -1.62
C PHE A 113 -25.34 0.10 -1.33
N ALA A 114 -25.97 -0.47 -2.35
CA ALA A 114 -27.10 -1.38 -2.17
C ALA A 114 -26.68 -2.67 -1.45
N VAL A 115 -25.51 -3.22 -1.77
CA VAL A 115 -24.95 -4.39 -1.09
C VAL A 115 -24.69 -4.09 0.39
N ALA A 116 -24.07 -2.94 0.70
CA ALA A 116 -23.80 -2.51 2.07
C ALA A 116 -25.08 -2.31 2.89
N GLN A 117 -26.13 -1.70 2.30
CA GLN A 117 -27.43 -1.56 2.96
C GLN A 117 -28.09 -2.91 3.26
N ARG A 118 -28.00 -3.88 2.34
CA ARG A 118 -28.49 -5.24 2.56
C ARG A 118 -27.75 -5.90 3.74
N LEU A 119 -26.43 -5.73 3.83
CA LEU A 119 -25.61 -6.24 4.93
C LEU A 119 -25.96 -5.57 6.27
N GLU A 120 -26.17 -4.25 6.31
CA GLU A 120 -26.63 -3.55 7.52
C GLU A 120 -27.99 -4.07 8.00
N LYS A 121 -28.92 -4.33 7.08
CA LYS A 121 -30.21 -4.93 7.44
C LYS A 121 -30.03 -6.36 7.98
N MET A 122 -29.18 -7.16 7.34
CA MET A 122 -28.91 -8.55 7.72
C MET A 122 -28.13 -8.68 9.03
N SER A 123 -27.33 -7.68 9.40
CA SER A 123 -26.57 -7.67 10.65
C SER A 123 -27.46 -7.55 11.88
N GLN A 124 -28.64 -6.92 11.75
CA GLN A 124 -29.65 -6.82 12.81
C GLN A 124 -30.18 -8.19 13.25
N SER A 125 -30.11 -9.21 12.38
CA SER A 125 -30.52 -10.59 12.67
C SER A 125 -29.32 -11.55 12.81
N ASN A 126 -28.12 -11.04 13.09
CA ASN A 126 -26.87 -11.82 13.21
C ASN A 126 -26.50 -12.66 11.96
N GLY A 127 -27.02 -12.31 10.79
CA GLY A 127 -26.71 -13.02 9.53
C GLY A 127 -25.44 -12.52 8.84
N ALA A 128 -25.02 -11.29 9.16
CA ALA A 128 -23.86 -10.61 8.57
C ALA A 128 -23.21 -9.68 9.60
N TYR A 129 -22.02 -9.18 9.30
CA TYR A 129 -21.36 -8.16 10.10
C TYR A 129 -20.89 -6.99 9.23
N VAL A 130 -21.03 -5.77 9.75
CA VAL A 130 -20.54 -4.54 9.11
C VAL A 130 -19.56 -3.88 10.06
N LEU A 131 -18.28 -3.94 9.72
CA LEU A 131 -17.17 -3.39 10.49
C LEU A 131 -16.62 -2.17 9.75
N THR A 132 -17.24 -1.01 9.99
CA THR A 132 -16.90 0.26 9.33
C THR A 132 -16.51 1.37 10.32
N PRO A 133 -15.45 1.19 11.13
CA PRO A 133 -15.01 2.24 12.06
C PRO A 133 -14.52 3.47 11.29
N VAL A 134 -14.95 4.66 11.70
CA VAL A 134 -14.54 5.92 11.08
C VAL A 134 -13.17 6.31 11.63
N ILE A 135 -12.14 6.19 10.80
CA ILE A 135 -10.74 6.51 11.19
C ILE A 135 -10.30 7.90 10.73
N GLY A 136 -11.15 8.64 10.03
CA GLY A 136 -10.85 9.95 9.43
C GLY A 136 -10.03 9.86 8.13
N PRO A 137 -9.82 11.00 7.43
CA PRO A 137 -9.16 11.02 6.12
C PRO A 137 -7.70 10.59 6.18
N GLU A 138 -7.17 10.14 5.04
CA GLU A 138 -5.76 9.82 4.89
C GLU A 138 -4.89 11.09 4.91
N PRO A 139 -3.65 11.05 5.43
CA PRO A 139 -2.72 12.18 5.39
C PRO A 139 -2.41 12.61 3.96
N ILE A 140 -2.29 11.63 3.05
CA ILE A 140 -2.27 11.83 1.60
C ILE A 140 -3.60 11.34 1.05
N ALA A 141 -4.40 12.27 0.51
CA ALA A 141 -5.77 12.03 0.10
C ALA A 141 -5.85 10.87 -0.90
N GLY A 142 -6.63 9.84 -0.56
CA GLY A 142 -6.83 8.66 -1.40
C GLY A 142 -5.79 7.55 -1.23
N SER A 143 -4.73 7.75 -0.43
CA SER A 143 -3.71 6.72 -0.17
C SER A 143 -4.17 5.72 0.89
N SER A 144 -5.13 4.85 0.54
CA SER A 144 -5.72 3.87 1.47
C SER A 144 -4.73 2.84 2.00
N ARG A 145 -3.54 2.70 1.39
CA ARG A 145 -2.46 1.85 1.90
C ARG A 145 -1.97 2.27 3.30
N MET A 146 -2.17 3.55 3.66
CA MET A 146 -1.72 4.13 4.92
C MET A 146 -2.65 3.75 6.09
N LYS A 147 -3.53 4.65 6.57
CA LYS A 147 -4.33 4.41 7.77
C LYS A 147 -5.32 3.27 7.56
N SER A 148 -6.00 3.24 6.41
CA SER A 148 -7.01 2.21 6.11
C SER A 148 -6.38 0.81 6.02
N GLY A 149 -5.24 0.68 5.34
CA GLY A 149 -4.48 -0.57 5.28
C GLY A 149 -3.94 -1.01 6.65
N THR A 150 -3.44 -0.06 7.46
CA THR A 150 -3.02 -0.31 8.85
C THR A 150 -4.20 -0.81 9.69
N ALA A 151 -5.33 -0.11 9.65
CA ALA A 151 -6.53 -0.46 10.40
C ALA A 151 -7.09 -1.82 9.96
N THR A 152 -7.03 -2.14 8.66
CA THR A 152 -7.41 -3.46 8.13
C THR A 152 -6.57 -4.57 8.74
N LYS A 153 -5.23 -4.44 8.68
CA LYS A 153 -4.31 -5.43 9.24
C LYS A 153 -4.55 -5.60 10.75
N LEU A 154 -4.63 -4.50 11.48
CA LEU A 154 -4.90 -4.48 12.92
C LEU A 154 -6.21 -5.18 13.27
N LEU A 155 -7.33 -4.82 12.63
CA LEU A 155 -8.65 -5.36 12.95
C LEU A 155 -8.73 -6.86 12.66
N LEU A 156 -8.21 -7.30 11.51
CA LEU A 156 -8.20 -8.72 11.17
C LEU A 156 -7.32 -9.52 12.15
N GLU A 157 -6.15 -9.00 12.51
CA GLU A 157 -5.27 -9.67 13.47
C GLU A 157 -5.85 -9.71 14.88
N VAL A 158 -6.52 -8.65 15.32
CA VAL A 158 -7.22 -8.62 16.61
C VAL A 158 -8.35 -9.65 16.63
N VAL A 159 -9.20 -9.65 15.60
CA VAL A 159 -10.36 -10.56 15.50
C VAL A 159 -9.90 -12.02 15.44
N PHE A 160 -8.95 -12.34 14.57
CA PHE A 160 -8.48 -13.71 14.41
C PHE A 160 -7.63 -14.18 15.59
N SER A 161 -6.80 -13.34 16.21
CA SER A 161 -6.10 -13.71 17.45
C SER A 161 -7.07 -14.00 18.59
N ALA A 162 -8.14 -13.20 18.75
CA ALA A 162 -9.18 -13.47 19.74
C ALA A 162 -9.93 -14.78 19.44
N ALA A 163 -10.23 -15.06 18.17
CA ALA A 163 -10.86 -16.32 17.76
C ALA A 163 -9.95 -17.53 18.04
N HIS A 164 -8.67 -17.48 17.67
CA HIS A 164 -7.69 -18.54 17.95
C HIS A 164 -7.53 -18.77 19.45
N GLN A 165 -7.47 -17.73 20.27
CA GLN A 165 -7.46 -17.87 21.73
C GLN A 165 -8.70 -18.62 22.23
N ARG A 166 -9.89 -18.24 21.76
CA ARG A 166 -11.15 -18.84 22.21
C ARG A 166 -11.26 -20.32 21.85
N VAL A 167 -10.72 -20.71 20.70
CA VAL A 167 -10.78 -22.09 20.19
C VAL A 167 -9.68 -22.95 20.80
N TYR A 168 -8.46 -22.43 20.95
CA TYR A 168 -7.27 -23.23 21.26
C TYR A 168 -6.70 -23.03 22.66
N ARG A 169 -7.09 -21.98 23.40
CA ARG A 169 -6.67 -21.76 24.79
C ARG A 169 -7.83 -21.97 25.76
N LYS A 170 -7.61 -22.82 26.77
CA LYS A 170 -8.61 -23.13 27.82
C LYS A 170 -8.60 -22.13 28.99
N THR A 171 -7.59 -21.26 29.08
CA THR A 171 -7.43 -20.25 30.13
C THR A 171 -8.01 -18.89 29.72
N SER A 172 -8.07 -17.95 30.66
CA SER A 172 -8.63 -16.60 30.51
C SER A 172 -8.21 -15.93 29.18
N THR A 173 -9.19 -15.60 28.35
CA THR A 173 -9.00 -14.87 27.10
C THR A 173 -8.63 -13.42 27.39
N CYS A 174 -7.62 -12.86 26.71
CA CYS A 174 -7.40 -11.42 26.78
C CYS A 174 -8.58 -10.71 26.09
N GLY A 175 -8.99 -9.55 26.60
CA GLY A 175 -10.02 -8.75 25.94
C GLY A 175 -9.49 -8.19 24.62
N VAL A 176 -10.38 -8.03 23.63
CA VAL A 176 -10.09 -7.33 22.36
C VAL A 176 -9.43 -5.96 22.60
N SER A 177 -9.84 -5.25 23.67
CA SER A 177 -9.25 -3.99 24.08
C SER A 177 -7.75 -4.10 24.42
N ALA A 178 -7.30 -5.21 25.03
CA ALA A 178 -5.90 -5.42 25.37
C ALA A 178 -5.04 -5.58 24.10
N LEU A 179 -5.54 -6.32 23.09
CA LEU A 179 -4.87 -6.44 21.79
C LEU A 179 -4.76 -5.09 21.07
N ILE A 180 -5.83 -4.28 21.09
CA ILE A 180 -5.80 -2.94 20.49
C ILE A 180 -4.79 -2.04 21.22
N LYS A 181 -4.77 -2.06 22.56
CA LYS A 181 -3.78 -1.32 23.37
C LYS A 181 -2.34 -1.76 23.08
N ALA A 182 -2.11 -3.05 22.85
CA ALA A 182 -0.80 -3.53 22.44
C ALA A 182 -0.34 -2.86 21.12
N TYR A 183 -1.20 -2.76 20.11
CA TYR A 183 -0.89 -2.03 18.87
C TYR A 183 -0.62 -0.53 19.09
N GLN A 184 -1.28 0.10 20.06
CA GLN A 184 -0.97 1.50 20.42
C GLN A 184 0.46 1.64 20.94
N HIS A 185 0.91 0.72 21.81
CA HIS A 185 2.29 0.73 22.28
C HIS A 185 3.32 0.41 21.19
N VAL A 186 2.97 -0.44 20.22
CA VAL A 186 3.81 -0.66 19.03
C VAL A 186 3.95 0.63 18.23
N LEU A 187 2.84 1.35 18.02
CA LEU A 187 2.86 2.66 17.33
C LEU A 187 3.75 3.66 18.06
N GLU A 188 3.60 3.78 19.39
CA GLU A 188 4.45 4.65 20.22
C GLU A 188 5.93 4.32 20.06
N SER A 189 6.30 3.03 20.05
CA SER A 189 7.69 2.61 19.85
C SER A 189 8.25 3.02 18.48
N VAL A 190 7.46 2.98 17.41
CA VAL A 190 7.89 3.47 16.09
C VAL A 190 8.11 4.98 16.12
N TYR A 191 7.14 5.74 16.63
CA TYR A 191 7.21 7.21 16.62
C TYR A 191 8.22 7.79 17.62
N ARG A 192 8.69 7.02 18.61
CA ARG A 192 9.88 7.41 19.40
C ARG A 192 11.15 7.54 18.55
N GLN A 193 11.21 6.87 17.40
CA GLN A 193 12.32 6.94 16.46
C GLN A 193 12.10 8.00 15.36
N GLN A 194 11.16 8.94 15.54
CA GLN A 194 10.79 9.93 14.52
C GLN A 194 11.97 10.71 13.94
N ASP A 195 12.97 11.09 14.75
CA ASP A 195 14.11 11.88 14.29
C ASP A 195 15.04 11.05 13.40
N ALA A 196 15.30 9.80 13.78
CA ALA A 196 16.06 8.86 12.97
C ALA A 196 15.31 8.55 11.66
N LEU A 197 14.01 8.25 11.73
CA LEU A 197 13.17 8.01 10.56
C LEU A 197 13.10 9.24 9.64
N ALA A 198 13.11 10.46 10.17
CA ALA A 198 13.16 11.69 9.40
C ALA A 198 14.48 11.83 8.62
N GLN A 199 15.59 11.39 9.18
CA GLN A 199 16.88 11.34 8.47
C GLN A 199 16.85 10.29 7.35
N VAL A 200 16.36 9.08 7.65
CA VAL A 200 16.25 8.00 6.65
C VAL A 200 15.37 8.41 5.48
N LEU A 201 14.16 8.92 5.74
CA LEU A 201 13.26 9.33 4.66
C LEU A 201 13.82 10.51 3.85
N THR A 202 14.63 11.39 4.48
CA THR A 202 15.29 12.50 3.78
C THR A 202 16.33 11.99 2.79
N GLU A 203 17.15 11.05 3.22
CA GLU A 203 18.16 10.45 2.36
C GLU A 203 17.54 9.57 1.27
N ALA A 204 16.44 8.88 1.57
CA ALA A 204 15.63 8.16 0.58
C ALA A 204 15.08 9.12 -0.50
N GLY A 205 14.58 10.30 -0.10
CA GLY A 205 14.15 11.34 -1.03
C GLY A 205 15.29 11.88 -1.90
N ARG A 206 16.49 12.05 -1.35
CA ARG A 206 17.70 12.44 -2.11
C ARG A 206 18.12 11.36 -3.11
N SER A 207 18.05 10.09 -2.73
CA SER A 207 18.29 8.95 -3.62
C SER A 207 17.38 9.02 -4.85
N LEU A 208 16.07 9.14 -4.66
CA LEU A 208 15.12 9.22 -5.76
C LEU A 208 15.26 10.48 -6.63
N ASN A 209 15.67 11.62 -6.04
CA ASN A 209 15.96 12.85 -6.79
C ASN A 209 17.24 12.75 -7.63
N ALA A 210 18.20 11.93 -7.20
CA ALA A 210 19.43 11.65 -7.93
C ALA A 210 19.25 10.50 -8.95
N HIS A 211 18.01 10.11 -9.27
CA HIS A 211 17.67 8.97 -10.14
C HIS A 211 18.24 7.63 -9.64
N GLY A 212 18.47 7.50 -8.33
CA GLY A 212 18.72 6.22 -7.68
C GLY A 212 17.43 5.53 -7.24
N HIS A 213 17.60 4.37 -6.63
CA HIS A 213 16.54 3.47 -6.21
C HIS A 213 16.58 3.20 -4.70
N ILE A 214 15.46 2.76 -4.13
CA ILE A 214 15.37 2.32 -2.72
C ILE A 214 15.09 0.81 -2.68
N TYR A 215 15.95 0.05 -2.01
CA TYR A 215 15.82 -1.40 -1.90
C TYR A 215 15.60 -1.83 -0.45
N TYR A 216 14.44 -2.43 -0.15
CA TYR A 216 14.21 -3.13 1.11
C TYR A 216 14.70 -4.58 1.00
N VAL A 217 15.55 -5.04 1.91
CA VAL A 217 16.09 -6.40 1.91
C VAL A 217 15.90 -7.03 3.28
N SER A 218 15.38 -8.25 3.34
CA SER A 218 15.19 -8.94 4.63
C SER A 218 15.32 -10.45 4.49
N SER A 219 15.79 -11.11 5.55
CA SER A 219 15.72 -12.56 5.71
C SER A 219 14.39 -13.04 6.33
N SER A 220 13.53 -12.10 6.77
CA SER A 220 12.31 -12.41 7.52
C SER A 220 11.05 -12.00 6.75
N THR A 221 9.88 -12.24 7.37
CA THR A 221 8.60 -11.76 6.83
C THR A 221 8.50 -10.23 6.69
N LEU A 222 9.43 -9.45 7.29
CA LEU A 222 9.53 -8.02 7.06
C LEU A 222 9.86 -7.67 5.59
N GLY A 223 10.59 -8.53 4.88
CA GLY A 223 10.84 -8.34 3.44
C GLY A 223 9.56 -8.32 2.62
N ILE A 224 8.56 -9.10 3.03
CA ILE A 224 7.23 -9.10 2.40
C ILE A 224 6.47 -7.81 2.74
N VAL A 225 6.65 -7.25 3.94
CA VAL A 225 6.08 -5.94 4.29
C VAL A 225 6.69 -4.85 3.43
N GLY A 226 8.02 -4.82 3.28
CA GLY A 226 8.73 -3.89 2.40
C GLY A 226 8.32 -4.03 0.94
N MET A 227 8.11 -5.27 0.46
CA MET A 227 7.60 -5.54 -0.88
C MET A 227 6.19 -4.99 -1.11
N VAL A 228 5.29 -5.14 -0.13
CA VAL A 228 3.93 -4.56 -0.21
C VAL A 228 3.96 -3.04 -0.15
N ASP A 229 4.89 -2.45 0.61
CA ASP A 229 5.09 -1.00 0.57
C ASP A 229 5.56 -0.53 -0.82
N ALA A 230 6.52 -1.23 -1.41
CA ALA A 230 7.08 -0.94 -2.72
C ALA A 230 6.04 -1.04 -3.85
N SER A 231 5.19 -2.07 -3.85
CA SER A 231 4.19 -2.29 -4.92
C SER A 231 3.12 -1.20 -5.01
N GLU A 232 2.96 -0.42 -3.95
CA GLU A 232 2.03 0.70 -3.89
C GLU A 232 2.65 2.03 -4.36
N CYS A 233 3.97 2.11 -4.52
CA CYS A 233 4.63 3.33 -5.01
C CYS A 233 4.22 3.71 -6.45
N PRO A 234 4.16 2.79 -7.42
CA PRO A 234 3.73 3.10 -8.78
C PRO A 234 2.32 3.69 -8.90
N PRO A 235 1.25 3.07 -8.35
CA PRO A 235 -0.10 3.62 -8.46
C PRO A 235 -0.29 4.91 -7.63
N THR A 236 0.46 5.09 -6.55
CA THR A 236 0.33 6.24 -5.65
C THR A 236 1.09 7.48 -6.15
N PHE A 237 2.32 7.29 -6.62
CA PHE A 237 3.25 8.38 -6.93
C PHE A 237 3.68 8.43 -8.41
N GLY A 238 3.09 7.60 -9.26
CA GLY A 238 3.50 7.45 -10.66
C GLY A 238 4.92 6.91 -10.82
N ALA A 239 5.48 6.33 -9.75
CA ALA A 239 6.82 5.77 -9.70
C ALA A 239 6.99 4.62 -10.69
N ASP A 240 8.22 4.37 -11.11
CA ASP A 240 8.58 3.16 -11.83
C ASP A 240 8.71 1.98 -10.87
N LEU A 241 8.56 0.75 -11.39
CA LEU A 241 8.63 -0.47 -10.59
C LEU A 241 9.98 -0.65 -9.90
N ASP A 242 11.05 -0.06 -10.44
CA ASP A 242 12.40 -0.14 -9.90
C ASP A 242 12.73 1.00 -8.92
N ASP A 243 11.96 2.10 -8.88
CA ASP A 243 12.22 3.24 -7.96
C ASP A 243 12.27 2.77 -6.49
N VAL A 244 11.37 1.84 -6.12
CA VAL A 244 11.35 1.20 -4.79
C VAL A 244 11.07 -0.29 -4.98
N ARG A 245 11.91 -1.18 -4.44
CA ARG A 245 11.72 -2.64 -4.50
C ARG A 245 11.96 -3.32 -3.16
N GLY A 246 11.27 -4.43 -2.93
CA GLY A 246 11.45 -5.28 -1.76
C GLY A 246 11.92 -6.68 -2.14
N PHE A 247 12.86 -7.21 -1.35
CA PHE A 247 13.45 -8.53 -1.50
C PHE A 247 13.35 -9.32 -0.19
N VAL A 248 13.08 -10.61 -0.31
CA VAL A 248 12.95 -11.53 0.83
C VAL A 248 13.72 -12.82 0.56
N CYS A 249 14.43 -13.31 1.56
CA CYS A 249 15.09 -14.61 1.51
C CYS A 249 14.09 -15.73 1.18
N GLY A 250 14.44 -16.59 0.23
CA GLY A 250 13.58 -17.67 -0.28
C GLY A 250 12.45 -17.22 -1.20
N GLY A 251 12.37 -15.92 -1.53
CA GLY A 251 11.52 -15.38 -2.59
C GLY A 251 10.07 -15.85 -2.54
N TYR A 252 9.59 -16.46 -3.63
CA TYR A 252 8.21 -16.95 -3.77
C TYR A 252 7.87 -18.10 -2.81
N SER A 253 8.85 -18.90 -2.39
CA SER A 253 8.64 -19.94 -1.37
C SER A 253 8.25 -19.32 -0.03
N THR A 254 8.93 -18.24 0.36
CA THR A 254 8.63 -17.48 1.58
C THR A 254 7.36 -16.64 1.45
N LEU A 255 7.10 -16.08 0.26
CA LEU A 255 5.86 -15.34 0.00
C LEU A 255 4.63 -16.25 0.10
N ASN A 256 4.73 -17.47 -0.43
CA ASN A 256 3.70 -18.50 -0.43
C ASN A 256 2.36 -17.98 -0.99
N ASN A 257 2.43 -17.37 -2.16
CA ASN A 257 1.27 -16.92 -2.93
C ASN A 257 0.64 -18.09 -3.72
N THR A 258 -0.57 -17.89 -4.21
CA THR A 258 -1.41 -18.94 -4.82
C THR A 258 -0.89 -19.39 -6.19
N ASP A 259 -0.44 -18.46 -7.01
CA ASP A 259 0.04 -18.68 -8.38
C ASP A 259 1.48 -19.23 -8.43
N GLY A 260 2.13 -19.39 -7.28
CA GLY A 260 3.50 -19.92 -7.17
C GLY A 260 4.57 -18.93 -7.64
N ASP A 261 5.64 -19.45 -8.26
CA ASP A 261 6.77 -18.64 -8.72
C ASP A 261 6.38 -17.72 -9.89
N MET A 262 6.55 -16.41 -9.69
CA MET A 262 6.29 -15.38 -10.69
C MET A 262 7.55 -14.59 -11.08
N SER A 263 8.73 -15.21 -10.98
CA SER A 263 10.05 -14.63 -11.30
C SER A 263 10.19 -14.15 -12.75
N THR A 264 9.34 -14.65 -13.65
CA THR A 264 9.21 -14.15 -15.04
C THR A 264 8.57 -12.77 -15.12
N PHE A 265 7.77 -12.39 -14.13
CA PHE A 265 7.12 -11.09 -14.01
C PHE A 265 7.94 -10.14 -13.12
N ILE A 266 8.30 -10.58 -11.92
CA ILE A 266 9.12 -9.81 -10.99
C ILE A 266 9.96 -10.74 -10.12
N ARG A 267 11.24 -10.41 -9.92
CA ARG A 267 12.13 -11.18 -9.04
C ARG A 267 12.20 -10.54 -7.67
N ILE A 268 12.01 -11.33 -6.61
CA ILE A 268 11.90 -10.86 -5.22
C ILE A 268 12.82 -11.62 -4.27
N ASP A 269 13.61 -12.55 -4.78
CA ASP A 269 14.54 -13.32 -3.98
C ASP A 269 15.77 -12.47 -3.63
N SER A 270 16.27 -12.60 -2.40
CA SER A 270 17.48 -11.89 -1.96
C SER A 270 18.73 -12.34 -2.72
N ASP A 271 18.79 -13.58 -3.18
CA ASP A 271 19.94 -14.11 -3.93
C ASP A 271 20.01 -13.40 -5.31
N TYR A 272 18.86 -13.16 -5.95
CA TYR A 272 18.81 -12.34 -7.15
C TYR A 272 19.28 -10.91 -6.88
N PHE A 273 18.88 -10.31 -5.75
CA PHE A 273 19.39 -8.99 -5.38
C PHE A 273 20.91 -9.02 -5.23
N GLU A 274 21.46 -10.02 -4.52
CA GLU A 274 22.90 -10.21 -4.28
C GLU A 274 23.71 -10.39 -5.57
N ASP A 275 23.24 -11.25 -6.47
CA ASP A 275 24.01 -11.68 -7.63
C ASP A 275 23.86 -10.72 -8.82
N GLU A 276 22.69 -10.12 -9.00
CA GLU A 276 22.37 -9.33 -10.21
C GLU A 276 22.29 -7.83 -9.92
N LEU A 277 21.71 -7.41 -8.79
CA LEU A 277 21.50 -5.98 -8.51
C LEU A 277 22.68 -5.35 -7.77
N VAL A 278 23.30 -6.03 -6.80
CA VAL A 278 24.48 -5.50 -6.08
C VAL A 278 25.61 -5.06 -7.02
N PRO A 279 25.96 -5.80 -8.10
CA PRO A 279 26.97 -5.34 -9.06
C PRO A 279 26.61 -4.03 -9.79
N GLN A 280 25.31 -3.75 -9.95
CA GLN A 280 24.76 -2.62 -10.69
C GLN A 280 24.50 -1.39 -9.82
N LEU A 281 24.62 -1.51 -8.49
CA LEU A 281 24.39 -0.41 -7.57
C LEU A 281 25.33 0.78 -7.82
N THR A 282 24.76 1.97 -7.67
CA THR A 282 25.39 3.28 -7.82
C THR A 282 25.39 4.04 -6.50
N THR A 283 26.19 5.10 -6.39
CA THR A 283 26.21 5.99 -5.20
C THR A 283 24.89 6.75 -4.98
N HIS A 284 23.95 6.66 -5.92
CA HIS A 284 22.64 7.25 -5.78
C HIS A 284 21.66 6.32 -5.08
N ASP A 285 21.88 5.00 -5.12
CA ASP A 285 20.98 3.99 -4.56
C ASP A 285 21.04 3.90 -3.04
N MET A 286 19.92 3.50 -2.44
CA MET A 286 19.78 3.24 -1.02
C MET A 286 19.35 1.79 -0.78
N VAL A 287 20.02 1.12 0.16
CA VAL A 287 19.68 -0.24 0.59
C VAL A 287 19.32 -0.21 2.07
N ILE A 288 18.13 -0.71 2.41
CA ILE A 288 17.59 -0.75 3.76
C ILE A 288 17.38 -2.23 4.14
N PHE A 289 18.19 -2.70 5.08
CA PHE A 289 18.04 -4.01 5.68
C PHE A 289 16.98 -3.96 6.80
N LEU A 290 15.95 -4.80 6.70
CA LEU A 290 14.87 -4.92 7.67
C LEU A 290 15.07 -6.17 8.52
N GLU A 291 15.31 -6.02 9.82
CA GLU A 291 15.70 -7.11 10.72
C GLU A 291 14.77 -7.26 11.93
N THR A 292 14.76 -8.46 12.54
CA THR A 292 14.01 -8.78 13.76
C THR A 292 14.90 -9.47 14.80
N ASP A 293 14.45 -9.59 16.06
CA ASP A 293 15.18 -10.35 17.09
C ASP A 293 15.71 -11.70 16.58
N GLY A 294 16.95 -12.03 16.93
CA GLY A 294 17.46 -13.39 16.78
C GLY A 294 17.81 -13.82 15.34
N THR A 295 17.72 -12.94 14.35
CA THR A 295 18.22 -13.22 12.99
C THR A 295 19.76 -13.28 12.91
N ALA A 296 20.47 -13.15 14.05
CA ALA A 296 21.88 -13.47 14.18
C ALA A 296 22.23 -14.92 13.72
N VAL A 297 21.27 -15.86 13.69
CA VAL A 297 21.52 -17.26 13.31
C VAL A 297 21.30 -17.53 11.80
N ASP A 298 20.35 -16.84 11.14
CA ASP A 298 20.22 -16.79 9.66
C ASP A 298 21.03 -15.64 9.04
N SER A 299 21.84 -14.97 9.87
CA SER A 299 22.63 -13.80 9.51
C SER A 299 23.65 -14.07 8.43
N LYS A 300 24.06 -15.31 8.15
CA LYS A 300 25.12 -15.53 7.15
C LYS A 300 24.75 -15.06 5.76
N ALA A 301 23.51 -15.30 5.31
CA ALA A 301 23.07 -14.87 3.99
C ALA A 301 22.89 -13.34 3.95
N LEU A 302 22.11 -12.78 4.89
CA LEU A 302 21.87 -11.33 4.93
C LEU A 302 23.15 -10.53 5.26
N SER A 303 24.03 -11.06 6.10
CA SER A 303 25.36 -10.49 6.40
C SER A 303 26.32 -10.65 5.22
N SER A 304 26.22 -11.72 4.41
CA SER A 304 26.96 -11.83 3.14
C SER A 304 26.53 -10.73 2.18
N VAL A 305 25.22 -10.60 1.94
CA VAL A 305 24.64 -9.55 1.10
C VAL A 305 25.05 -8.18 1.61
N ALA A 306 24.84 -7.91 2.89
CA ALA A 306 25.21 -6.66 3.54
C ALA A 306 26.71 -6.38 3.41
N SER A 307 27.57 -7.38 3.64
CA SER A 307 29.03 -7.22 3.51
C SER A 307 29.44 -6.91 2.07
N LYS A 308 28.82 -7.55 1.07
CA LYS A 308 29.08 -7.26 -0.35
C LYS A 308 28.63 -5.86 -0.73
N VAL A 309 27.45 -5.44 -0.26
CA VAL A 309 26.93 -4.07 -0.46
C VAL A 309 27.87 -3.05 0.21
N ILE A 310 28.24 -3.26 1.47
CA ILE A 310 29.16 -2.38 2.22
C ILE A 310 30.53 -2.31 1.51
N PHE A 311 31.08 -3.44 1.06
CA PHE A 311 32.36 -3.47 0.33
C PHE A 311 32.31 -2.66 -0.97
N ARG A 312 31.16 -2.66 -1.67
CA ARG A 312 30.97 -1.91 -2.91
C ARG A 312 30.91 -0.39 -2.69
N PHE A 313 30.43 0.04 -1.52
CA PHE A 313 30.33 1.45 -1.13
C PHE A 313 31.45 1.82 -0.16
N THR A 314 32.59 2.26 -0.70
CA THR A 314 33.75 2.71 0.09
C THR A 314 33.51 3.97 0.93
N THR A 315 32.34 4.63 0.80
CA THR A 315 31.95 5.83 1.56
C THR A 315 30.53 5.68 2.10
N PHE A 316 30.40 5.68 3.43
CA PHE A 316 29.17 5.55 4.22
C PHE A 316 28.17 6.68 3.92
N THR A 317 26.94 6.34 3.51
CA THR A 317 25.73 7.16 3.76
C THR A 317 24.38 6.49 3.40
N LYS A 318 24.33 5.38 2.64
CA LYS A 318 23.06 4.87 2.07
C LYS A 318 22.78 3.38 2.26
N VAL A 319 23.54 2.71 3.12
CA VAL A 319 23.26 1.34 3.55
C VAL A 319 22.78 1.41 4.99
N LEU A 320 21.48 1.18 5.21
CA LEU A 320 20.86 1.35 6.51
C LEU A 320 20.34 0.03 7.06
N PHE A 321 20.36 -0.09 8.38
CA PHE A 321 19.76 -1.21 9.10
C PHE A 321 18.64 -0.69 9.99
N ILE A 322 17.47 -1.30 9.85
CA ILE A 322 16.32 -1.06 10.71
C ILE A 322 15.98 -2.37 11.43
N GLU A 323 16.29 -2.41 12.73
CA GLU A 323 15.95 -3.54 13.59
C GLU A 323 14.65 -3.27 14.33
N ILE A 324 13.76 -4.27 14.34
CA ILE A 324 12.51 -4.25 15.09
C ILE A 324 12.51 -5.44 16.05
N SER A 325 12.67 -5.16 17.34
CA SER A 325 12.92 -6.17 18.38
C SER A 325 11.85 -6.17 19.46
N LEU A 326 11.49 -7.35 19.96
CA LEU A 326 10.72 -7.61 21.18
C LEU A 326 11.61 -7.87 22.40
N THR A 327 12.80 -8.46 22.23
CA THR A 327 13.60 -8.96 23.38
C THR A 327 14.84 -8.14 23.71
N SER A 328 15.62 -7.73 22.72
CA SER A 328 16.82 -6.91 22.92
C SER A 328 17.22 -6.20 21.65
N SER A 329 17.59 -4.93 21.75
CA SER A 329 18.23 -4.19 20.67
C SER A 329 19.72 -4.50 20.56
N SER A 330 20.20 -4.64 19.34
CA SER A 330 21.64 -4.66 19.06
C SER A 330 22.18 -3.23 19.14
N GLU A 331 23.25 -2.98 19.90
CA GLU A 331 23.93 -1.67 19.88
C GLU A 331 24.64 -1.48 18.54
N GLY A 332 24.45 -0.33 17.88
CA GLY A 332 25.21 0.08 16.69
C GLY A 332 24.45 0.09 15.36
N LEU A 333 23.12 -0.14 15.34
CA LEU A 333 22.29 0.04 14.14
C LEU A 333 21.75 1.48 14.04
N GLU A 334 21.48 1.93 12.82
CA GLU A 334 21.05 3.32 12.55
C GLU A 334 19.62 3.61 13.02
N VAL A 335 18.71 2.63 12.92
CA VAL A 335 17.36 2.74 13.49
C VAL A 335 16.99 1.46 14.24
N THR A 336 16.69 1.61 15.52
CA THR A 336 16.26 0.49 16.38
C THR A 336 14.88 0.77 16.97
N ILE A 337 13.91 -0.07 16.64
CA ILE A 337 12.54 0.01 17.16
C ILE A 337 12.33 -1.11 18.18
N SER A 338 12.57 -0.79 19.45
CA SER A 338 12.33 -1.71 20.56
C SER A 338 10.86 -1.68 20.99
N LEU A 339 10.18 -2.81 20.81
CA LEU A 339 8.82 -3.03 21.27
C LEU A 339 8.81 -3.29 22.79
N PRO A 340 7.85 -2.74 23.56
CA PRO A 340 7.95 -2.70 25.01
C PRO A 340 7.48 -4.02 25.64
N TRP A 341 8.35 -5.05 25.65
CA TRP A 341 8.02 -6.41 26.13
C TRP A 341 7.23 -6.43 27.43
N ASN A 342 7.74 -5.76 28.48
CA ASN A 342 7.11 -5.77 29.81
C ASN A 342 5.67 -5.24 29.79
N VAL A 343 5.40 -4.24 28.95
CA VAL A 343 4.06 -3.65 28.79
C VAL A 343 3.16 -4.62 28.02
N LEU A 344 3.68 -5.19 26.92
CA LEU A 344 2.95 -6.17 26.12
C LEU A 344 2.62 -7.43 26.93
N ASP A 345 3.58 -7.92 27.73
CA ASP A 345 3.44 -9.07 28.61
C ASP A 345 2.39 -8.83 29.70
N SER A 346 2.40 -7.65 30.32
CA SER A 346 1.37 -7.25 31.28
C SER A 346 -0.04 -7.19 30.67
N LEU A 347 -0.16 -6.75 29.41
CA LEU A 347 -1.45 -6.63 28.72
C LEU A 347 -1.98 -7.97 28.20
N LEU A 348 -1.10 -8.82 27.67
CA LEU A 348 -1.47 -9.98 26.86
C LEU A 348 -1.09 -11.31 27.48
N THR A 349 -0.19 -11.35 28.45
CA THR A 349 0.55 -12.52 28.96
C THR A 349 1.63 -13.03 27.99
N THR A 350 2.71 -13.57 28.54
CA THR A 350 3.89 -14.06 27.80
C THR A 350 3.52 -15.00 26.64
N PRO A 351 2.65 -16.01 26.84
CA PRO A 351 2.33 -16.91 25.75
C PRO A 351 1.60 -16.23 24.59
N LEU A 352 0.82 -15.17 24.86
CA LEU A 352 0.12 -14.46 23.79
C LEU A 352 1.03 -13.45 23.09
N VAL A 353 1.93 -12.79 23.82
CA VAL A 353 2.96 -11.94 23.21
C VAL A 353 3.83 -12.76 22.27
N ALA A 354 4.25 -13.97 22.67
CA ALA A 354 5.01 -14.86 21.80
C ALA A 354 4.24 -15.25 20.52
N GLU A 355 2.92 -15.35 20.59
CA GLU A 355 2.07 -15.66 19.43
C GLU A 355 1.85 -14.44 18.52
N CYS A 356 1.63 -13.26 19.10
CA CYS A 356 1.32 -12.03 18.36
C CYS A 356 2.57 -11.21 17.99
N GLY A 357 3.74 -11.54 18.54
CA GLY A 357 4.96 -10.75 18.42
C GLY A 357 5.34 -10.46 16.98
N GLN A 358 5.24 -11.46 16.10
CA GLN A 358 5.45 -11.27 14.67
C GLN A 358 4.49 -10.24 14.06
N PHE A 359 3.21 -10.23 14.44
CA PHE A 359 2.24 -9.27 13.93
C PHE A 359 2.58 -7.84 14.33
N PHE A 360 3.09 -7.67 15.56
CA PHE A 360 3.55 -6.38 16.08
C PHE A 360 4.80 -5.88 15.32
N MET A 361 5.77 -6.75 15.07
CA MET A 361 6.96 -6.39 14.29
C MET A 361 6.61 -6.06 12.83
N GLU A 362 5.75 -6.85 12.19
CA GLU A 362 5.25 -6.58 10.83
C GLU A 362 4.47 -5.25 10.77
N MET A 363 3.69 -4.92 11.80
CA MET A 363 2.97 -3.65 11.88
C MET A 363 3.93 -2.45 12.05
N ALA A 364 4.92 -2.58 12.92
CA ALA A 364 5.97 -1.57 13.09
C ALA A 364 6.72 -1.34 11.77
N CYS A 365 7.11 -2.41 11.08
CA CYS A 365 7.75 -2.35 9.77
C CYS A 365 6.86 -1.66 8.73
N LYS A 366 5.55 -1.96 8.72
CA LYS A 366 4.60 -1.31 7.81
C LYS A 366 4.60 0.20 8.01
N TRP A 367 4.53 0.68 9.25
CA TRP A 367 4.58 2.12 9.53
C TRP A 367 5.91 2.73 9.08
N THR A 368 7.02 2.08 9.41
CA THR A 368 8.36 2.51 8.98
C THR A 368 8.48 2.64 7.46
N CYS A 369 8.14 1.59 6.70
CA CYS A 369 8.21 1.62 5.24
C CYS A 369 7.26 2.68 4.66
N ASN A 370 6.03 2.78 5.16
CA ASN A 370 5.09 3.81 4.72
C ASN A 370 5.59 5.24 4.98
N ILE A 371 6.26 5.49 6.12
CA ILE A 371 6.90 6.78 6.43
C ILE A 371 8.01 7.07 5.41
N ILE A 372 8.90 6.10 5.18
CA ILE A 372 10.06 6.25 4.30
C ILE A 372 9.63 6.47 2.85
N SER A 373 8.84 5.56 2.27
CA SER A 373 8.45 5.65 0.87
C SER A 373 7.56 6.86 0.59
N THR A 374 6.60 7.18 1.47
CA THR A 374 5.75 8.36 1.29
C THR A 374 6.55 9.66 1.46
N GLY A 375 7.40 9.75 2.49
CA GLY A 375 8.27 10.89 2.73
C GLY A 375 9.24 11.14 1.58
N ALA A 376 9.87 10.08 1.06
CA ALA A 376 10.78 10.16 -0.08
C ALA A 376 10.08 10.72 -1.33
N HIS A 377 8.85 10.27 -1.64
CA HIS A 377 8.09 10.78 -2.78
C HIS A 377 7.53 12.19 -2.58
N ILE A 378 7.26 12.61 -1.33
CA ILE A 378 6.98 14.01 -1.01
C ILE A 378 8.20 14.87 -1.35
N ILE A 379 9.40 14.48 -0.93
CA ILE A 379 10.67 15.18 -1.23
C ILE A 379 10.96 15.18 -2.73
N ARG A 380 10.57 14.11 -3.45
CA ARG A 380 10.65 14.02 -4.91
C ARG A 380 9.64 14.90 -5.65
N GLY A 381 8.73 15.58 -4.94
CA GLY A 381 7.77 16.51 -5.53
C GLY A 381 6.51 15.87 -6.12
N LYS A 382 6.19 14.62 -5.74
CA LYS A 382 5.04 13.86 -6.27
C LYS A 382 3.71 14.23 -5.61
N ILE A 383 3.75 15.07 -4.57
CA ILE A 383 2.60 15.51 -3.78
C ILE A 383 2.50 17.04 -3.78
N TYR A 384 1.29 17.57 -3.92
CA TYR A 384 0.97 18.98 -3.69
C TYR A 384 0.01 19.10 -2.51
N GLU A 385 0.42 19.82 -1.46
CA GLU A 385 -0.27 19.81 -0.16
C GLU A 385 -0.43 18.37 0.37
N ASN A 386 -1.63 17.79 0.25
CA ASN A 386 -1.92 16.40 0.58
C ASN A 386 -2.48 15.60 -0.60
N ILE A 387 -2.36 16.11 -1.83
CA ILE A 387 -2.93 15.51 -3.04
C ILE A 387 -1.82 14.86 -3.87
N MET A 388 -2.05 13.62 -4.30
CA MET A 388 -1.19 12.94 -5.27
C MET A 388 -1.35 13.60 -6.63
N ILE A 389 -0.28 14.24 -7.10
CA ILE A 389 -0.32 15.04 -8.34
C ILE A 389 0.34 14.35 -9.51
N ASP A 390 1.15 13.31 -9.31
CA ASP A 390 1.82 12.59 -10.41
C ASP A 390 1.12 11.27 -10.77
N VAL A 391 -0.20 11.32 -10.81
CA VAL A 391 -1.05 10.18 -11.21
C VAL A 391 -0.87 9.93 -12.72
N ARG A 392 -0.61 8.67 -13.11
CA ARG A 392 -0.56 8.28 -14.52
C ARG A 392 -1.97 8.30 -15.13
N VAL A 393 -2.13 8.99 -16.26
CA VAL A 393 -3.41 9.08 -16.98
C VAL A 393 -3.56 7.86 -17.90
N SER A 394 -3.83 6.69 -17.31
CA SER A 394 -3.84 5.39 -18.02
C SER A 394 -5.23 4.79 -18.22
N ASN A 395 -6.27 5.36 -17.61
CA ASN A 395 -7.65 4.94 -17.79
C ASN A 395 -8.63 6.10 -17.60
N ASN A 396 -9.92 5.86 -17.88
CA ASN A 396 -10.95 6.89 -17.86
C ASN A 396 -11.14 7.51 -16.45
N LYS A 397 -11.14 6.68 -15.41
CA LYS A 397 -11.21 7.12 -14.01
C LYS A 397 -10.03 8.05 -13.67
N LEU A 398 -8.82 7.71 -14.09
CA LEU A 398 -7.62 8.51 -13.83
C LEU A 398 -7.56 9.79 -14.68
N PHE A 399 -8.12 9.77 -15.91
CA PHE A 399 -8.29 10.99 -16.72
C PHE A 399 -9.21 12.01 -16.04
N HIS A 400 -10.38 11.60 -15.56
CA HIS A 400 -11.27 12.49 -14.82
C HIS A 400 -10.70 12.90 -13.46
N ARG A 401 -9.97 12.01 -12.77
CA ARG A 401 -9.24 12.37 -11.55
C ARG A 401 -8.19 13.45 -11.81
N ALA A 402 -7.44 13.35 -12.91
CA ALA A 402 -6.46 14.36 -13.31
C ALA A 402 -7.11 15.73 -13.52
N ILE A 403 -8.25 15.79 -14.23
CA ILE A 403 -9.03 17.03 -14.39
C ILE A 403 -9.43 17.59 -13.01
N GLY A 404 -10.00 16.75 -12.14
CA GLY A 404 -10.41 17.16 -10.79
C GLY A 404 -9.27 17.66 -9.92
N ILE A 405 -8.07 17.07 -10.03
CA ILE A 405 -6.85 17.57 -9.37
C ILE A 405 -6.52 18.97 -9.86
N VAL A 406 -6.50 19.18 -11.18
CA VAL A 406 -6.20 20.48 -11.77
C VAL A 406 -7.22 21.51 -11.29
N GLN A 407 -8.53 21.25 -11.42
CA GLN A 407 -9.58 22.16 -10.94
C GLN A 407 -9.41 22.53 -9.47
N LYS A 408 -9.13 21.54 -8.61
CA LYS A 408 -9.04 21.75 -7.17
C LYS A 408 -7.82 22.58 -6.80
N VAL A 409 -6.67 22.33 -7.41
CA VAL A 409 -5.40 22.99 -7.08
C VAL A 409 -5.34 24.39 -7.70
N SER A 410 -5.68 24.54 -8.99
CA SER A 410 -5.61 25.83 -9.69
C SER A 410 -6.86 26.69 -9.53
N ARG A 411 -7.94 26.14 -8.95
CA ARG A 411 -9.26 26.78 -8.82
C ARG A 411 -9.89 27.19 -10.16
N CYS A 412 -9.58 26.46 -11.23
CA CYS A 412 -10.18 26.69 -12.55
C CYS A 412 -11.45 25.86 -12.80
N CYS A 413 -12.20 26.22 -13.85
CA CYS A 413 -13.38 25.46 -14.26
C CYS A 413 -13.00 24.15 -14.98
N GLU A 414 -13.95 23.23 -15.13
CA GLU A 414 -13.70 21.91 -15.75
C GLU A 414 -13.20 22.02 -17.19
N VAL A 415 -13.77 22.96 -17.97
CA VAL A 415 -13.38 23.20 -19.37
C VAL A 415 -11.92 23.59 -19.45
N GLU A 416 -11.50 24.52 -18.60
CA GLU A 416 -10.11 25.01 -18.55
C GLU A 416 -9.15 23.92 -18.07
N ALA A 417 -9.52 23.19 -17.00
CA ALA A 417 -8.73 22.07 -16.49
C ALA A 417 -8.52 20.98 -17.55
N ARG A 418 -9.58 20.63 -18.28
CA ARG A 418 -9.49 19.70 -19.41
C ARG A 418 -8.59 20.24 -20.50
N GLU A 419 -8.72 21.52 -20.86
CA GLU A 419 -7.90 22.14 -21.91
C GLU A 419 -6.41 22.08 -21.56
N VAL A 420 -6.01 22.51 -20.36
CA VAL A 420 -4.58 22.47 -19.97
C VAL A 420 -4.05 21.05 -19.84
N LEU A 421 -4.89 20.09 -19.42
CA LEU A 421 -4.52 18.68 -19.38
C LEU A 421 -4.24 18.15 -20.79
N LEU A 422 -5.09 18.49 -21.76
CA LEU A 422 -4.86 18.12 -23.16
C LEU A 422 -3.63 18.82 -23.74
N LYS A 423 -3.36 20.08 -23.41
CA LYS A 423 -2.12 20.77 -23.79
C LYS A 423 -0.88 20.04 -23.27
N ALA A 424 -0.92 19.58 -22.02
CA ALA A 424 0.14 18.78 -21.43
C ALA A 424 0.30 17.41 -22.12
N ILE A 425 -0.80 16.71 -22.44
CA ILE A 425 -0.78 15.41 -23.16
C ILE A 425 -0.23 15.55 -24.58
N TYR A 426 -0.62 16.60 -25.30
CA TYR A 426 -0.19 16.79 -26.69
C TYR A 426 1.11 17.59 -26.83
N GLY A 427 1.66 18.11 -25.73
CA GLY A 427 2.88 18.90 -25.74
C GLY A 427 2.76 20.20 -26.55
N THR A 428 1.57 20.81 -26.60
CA THR A 428 1.28 21.98 -27.45
C THR A 428 0.51 23.06 -26.70
N ASP A 429 0.79 24.32 -27.01
CA ASP A 429 0.04 25.47 -26.47
C ASP A 429 -1.30 25.70 -27.18
N SER A 430 -1.46 25.15 -28.38
CA SER A 430 -2.65 25.29 -29.22
C SER A 430 -3.21 23.93 -29.60
N LEU A 431 -4.45 23.66 -29.18
CA LEU A 431 -5.17 22.43 -29.51
C LEU A 431 -5.99 22.63 -30.79
N THR A 432 -5.92 21.66 -31.69
CA THR A 432 -6.74 21.65 -32.91
C THR A 432 -8.19 21.26 -32.60
N PRO A 433 -9.18 21.69 -33.42
CA PRO A 433 -10.57 21.25 -33.27
C PRO A 433 -10.73 19.72 -33.31
N SER A 434 -9.91 19.05 -34.12
CA SER A 434 -9.86 17.59 -34.20
C SER A 434 -9.45 16.96 -32.87
N GLN A 435 -8.39 17.48 -32.24
CA GLN A 435 -7.97 17.00 -30.92
C GLN A 435 -9.07 17.20 -29.87
N LEU A 436 -9.72 18.36 -29.84
CA LEU A 436 -10.79 18.63 -28.86
C LEU A 436 -12.01 17.70 -29.03
N ALA A 437 -12.33 17.33 -30.27
CA ALA A 437 -13.43 16.42 -30.60
C ALA A 437 -13.08 14.93 -30.47
N THR A 438 -11.81 14.59 -30.20
CA THR A 438 -11.35 13.20 -30.15
C THR A 438 -11.91 12.48 -28.90
N PRO A 439 -12.24 11.18 -29.00
CA PRO A 439 -12.66 10.40 -27.83
C PRO A 439 -11.60 10.36 -26.71
N ILE A 440 -12.06 10.33 -25.45
CA ILE A 440 -11.20 10.27 -24.25
C ILE A 440 -10.21 9.10 -24.30
N SER A 441 -10.63 7.95 -24.84
CA SER A 441 -9.78 6.77 -25.01
C SER A 441 -8.50 7.06 -25.80
N THR A 442 -8.55 7.93 -26.80
CA THR A 442 -7.37 8.29 -27.60
C THR A 442 -6.45 9.23 -26.83
N HIS A 443 -7.00 10.16 -26.05
CA HIS A 443 -6.19 10.99 -25.13
C HIS A 443 -5.44 10.11 -24.13
N ILE A 444 -6.11 9.12 -23.56
CA ILE A 444 -5.52 8.17 -22.61
C ILE A 444 -4.39 7.39 -23.28
N GLN A 445 -4.59 6.89 -24.51
CA GLN A 445 -3.54 6.17 -25.25
C GLN A 445 -2.29 7.04 -25.43
N SER A 446 -2.44 8.33 -25.77
CA SER A 446 -1.32 9.25 -25.86
C SER A 446 -0.67 9.53 -24.50
N ALA A 447 -1.47 9.66 -23.43
CA ALA A 447 -1.00 10.02 -22.11
C ALA A 447 -0.35 8.86 -21.33
N THR A 448 -0.67 7.61 -21.66
CA THR A 448 -0.30 6.42 -20.86
C THR A 448 1.22 6.26 -20.69
N SER A 449 2.00 6.60 -21.72
CA SER A 449 3.47 6.52 -21.69
C SER A 449 4.14 7.83 -21.22
N MET A 450 3.36 8.87 -20.92
CA MET A 450 3.91 10.17 -20.55
C MET A 450 4.07 10.31 -19.04
N ALA A 451 5.23 10.80 -18.62
CA ALA A 451 5.47 11.20 -17.24
C ALA A 451 5.04 12.66 -17.03
N LYS A 452 4.70 13.02 -15.79
CA LYS A 452 4.46 14.42 -15.37
C LYS A 452 3.39 15.18 -16.16
N VAL A 453 2.38 14.49 -16.70
CA VAL A 453 1.25 15.12 -17.41
C VAL A 453 0.48 16.08 -16.50
N VAL A 454 0.02 15.60 -15.35
CA VAL A 454 -0.75 16.41 -14.39
C VAL A 454 0.13 17.51 -13.76
N PRO A 455 1.40 17.25 -13.38
CA PRO A 455 2.32 18.31 -13.00
C PRO A 455 2.44 19.46 -14.00
N THR A 456 2.57 19.12 -15.28
CA THR A 456 2.68 20.11 -16.36
C THR A 456 1.39 20.91 -16.46
N ALA A 457 0.23 20.23 -16.48
CA ALA A 457 -1.08 20.87 -16.52
C ALA A 457 -1.32 21.83 -15.34
N LEU A 458 -0.83 21.49 -14.15
CA LEU A 458 -0.90 22.36 -12.97
C LEU A 458 -0.10 23.66 -13.16
N LEU A 459 1.12 23.58 -13.68
CA LEU A 459 1.92 24.79 -13.98
C LEU A 459 1.27 25.64 -15.08
N LEU A 460 0.74 25.03 -16.12
CA LEU A 460 0.00 25.74 -17.18
C LEU A 460 -1.20 26.52 -16.60
N ALA A 461 -2.00 25.88 -15.74
CA ALA A 461 -3.17 26.50 -15.15
C ALA A 461 -2.80 27.62 -14.15
N THR A 462 -1.76 27.41 -13.35
CA THR A 462 -1.41 28.31 -12.23
C THR A 462 -0.52 29.47 -12.66
N LEU A 463 0.50 29.20 -13.49
CA LEU A 463 1.47 30.21 -13.93
C LEU A 463 1.13 30.84 -15.28
N ARG A 464 0.13 30.31 -16.00
CA ARG A 464 -0.27 30.78 -17.34
C ARG A 464 0.90 30.82 -18.32
N CYS A 465 1.83 29.87 -18.20
CA CYS A 465 3.02 29.78 -19.03
C CYS A 465 2.82 28.80 -20.21
N PRO A 466 3.67 28.87 -21.25
CA PRO A 466 3.71 27.85 -22.31
C PRO A 466 4.17 26.49 -21.80
N VAL A 467 3.81 25.42 -22.53
CA VAL A 467 4.18 24.03 -22.23
C VAL A 467 5.69 23.86 -22.12
N SER A 468 6.45 24.45 -23.05
CA SER A 468 7.92 24.39 -23.03
C SER A 468 8.51 24.99 -21.75
N GLN A 469 7.96 26.11 -21.29
CA GLN A 469 8.39 26.75 -20.04
C GLN A 469 8.02 25.91 -18.82
N ALA A 470 6.81 25.34 -18.78
CA ALA A 470 6.39 24.43 -17.71
C ALA A 470 7.31 23.21 -17.59
N MET A 471 7.72 22.61 -18.71
CA MET A 471 8.66 21.49 -18.72
C MET A 471 10.03 21.88 -18.16
N VAL A 472 10.59 23.03 -18.54
CA VAL A 472 11.86 23.54 -17.97
C VAL A 472 11.74 23.74 -16.46
N ILE A 473 10.64 24.32 -16.00
CA ILE A 473 10.40 24.52 -14.56
C ILE A 473 10.41 23.19 -13.80
N LEU A 474 9.79 22.13 -14.35
CA LEU A 474 9.74 20.80 -13.73
C LEU A 474 11.07 20.03 -13.77
N LEU A 475 11.99 20.43 -14.66
CA LEU A 475 13.35 19.92 -14.69
C LEU A 475 14.19 20.58 -13.59
N ASP A 476 14.07 21.90 -13.44
CA ASP A 476 14.83 22.66 -12.44
C ASP A 476 14.30 22.47 -11.01
N CYS A 477 12.98 22.35 -10.85
CA CYS A 477 12.30 22.25 -9.57
C CYS A 477 11.20 21.18 -9.62
N PRO A 478 11.50 19.93 -9.22
CA PRO A 478 10.53 18.83 -9.31
C PRO A 478 9.36 19.00 -8.32
N VAL A 479 9.55 19.77 -7.24
CA VAL A 479 8.51 20.07 -6.25
C VAL A 479 7.61 21.19 -6.75
N ILE A 480 6.44 20.84 -7.29
CA ILE A 480 5.51 21.78 -7.92
C ILE A 480 5.14 22.95 -7.00
N ARG A 481 4.90 22.69 -5.72
CA ARG A 481 4.55 23.75 -4.76
C ARG A 481 5.64 24.83 -4.70
N THR A 482 6.90 24.40 -4.61
CA THR A 482 8.06 25.29 -4.63
C THR A 482 8.16 26.01 -5.97
N ALA A 483 7.98 25.28 -7.08
CA ALA A 483 8.03 25.84 -8.42
C ALA A 483 7.00 26.96 -8.63
N ILE A 484 5.78 26.79 -8.11
CA ILE A 484 4.70 27.78 -8.14
C ILE A 484 5.03 28.97 -7.23
N LEU A 485 5.37 28.72 -5.96
CA LEU A 485 5.61 29.79 -4.97
C LEU A 485 6.78 30.71 -5.35
N GLN A 486 7.83 30.17 -5.96
CA GLN A 486 8.97 30.97 -6.42
C GLN A 486 8.66 31.92 -7.58
N ARG A 487 7.52 31.73 -8.26
CA ARG A 487 7.18 32.42 -9.52
C ARG A 487 5.87 33.19 -9.47
N LEU A 488 5.10 33.04 -8.39
CA LEU A 488 4.01 33.97 -8.09
C LEU A 488 4.63 35.29 -7.60
N PRO A 489 4.07 36.45 -8.00
CA PRO A 489 4.43 37.71 -7.37
C PRO A 489 4.26 37.58 -5.86
N SER A 490 5.23 38.07 -5.07
CA SER A 490 5.04 38.18 -3.62
C SER A 490 3.73 38.94 -3.38
N ALA A 491 2.84 38.33 -2.61
CA ALA A 491 1.61 38.98 -2.19
C ALA A 491 1.99 40.09 -1.22
N ASP A 492 2.13 41.31 -1.73
CA ASP A 492 2.21 42.55 -0.95
C ASP A 492 0.88 42.87 -0.28
#